data_AF-A0A533XT66-F1
#
_entry.id   AF-A0A533XT66-F1
#
_cell.length_a   1.000
_cell.length_b   1.000
_cell.length_c   1.000
_cell.angle_alpha   90.00
_cell.angle_beta   90.00
_cell.angle_gamma   90.00
#
_symmetry.space_group_name_H-M   'P 1'
#
loop_
_entity.id
_entity.type
_entity.pdbx_description
1 polymer ?
#
loop_
_entity_poly.entity_id
_entity_poly.type
_entity_poly.pdbx_seq_one_letter_code
_entity_poly.pdbx_strand_id
1 'polypeptide(L)'
;MSVSRLSVGALVVILSFALVRGLRLADADVPPAGYGQPSGEFDITLSRVPVSERATAKALKPPFQPTPEILAEGKAIFLGKGTCFQCHGPEGKGDGGAAKILPIQPRNFTNPKFNKLRTPGEMLWVLKNGSLGQTGQIPGTGMLPVVDRFIDE
;
A
#
# COMPACT_ATOMS: atom_id res chain seq x y z
N MET A 1 23.76 13.27 77.36
CA MET A 1 23.68 14.42 76.43
C MET A 1 24.05 13.93 75.04
N SER A 2 23.16 14.19 74.07
CA SER A 2 23.27 14.09 72.61
C SER A 2 23.74 12.79 71.95
N VAL A 3 22.77 12.05 71.39
CA VAL A 3 22.97 10.98 70.41
C VAL A 3 23.05 11.62 69.03
N SER A 4 24.17 11.41 68.32
CA SER A 4 24.40 11.95 66.98
C SER A 4 23.42 11.33 65.96
N ARG A 5 22.66 12.18 65.28
CA ARG A 5 21.71 11.79 64.23
C ARG A 5 22.50 11.40 62.97
N LEU A 6 22.59 10.10 62.68
CA LEU A 6 22.99 9.64 61.35
C LEU A 6 21.90 10.03 60.35
N SER A 7 22.30 10.82 59.36
CA SER A 7 21.49 11.33 58.27
C SER A 7 20.95 10.17 57.41
N VAL A 8 19.62 10.05 57.36
CA VAL A 8 18.85 9.07 56.55
C VAL A 8 18.87 9.45 55.06
N GLY A 9 20.05 9.76 54.51
CA GLY A 9 20.19 10.44 53.21
C GLY A 9 20.95 9.69 52.12
N ALA A 10 21.39 8.45 52.36
CA ALA A 10 22.36 7.78 51.47
C ALA A 10 21.99 6.35 51.04
N LEU A 11 20.70 5.98 51.09
CA LEU A 11 20.27 4.62 50.69
C LEU A 11 19.15 4.56 49.64
N VAL A 12 18.82 5.68 48.99
CA VAL A 12 17.74 5.72 47.96
C VAL A 12 18.29 5.86 46.52
N VAL A 13 19.59 6.11 46.34
CA VAL A 13 20.11 6.48 45.00
C VAL A 13 20.65 5.29 44.19
N ILE A 14 20.88 4.11 44.78
CA ILE A 14 21.54 2.99 44.06
C ILE A 14 20.54 1.95 43.50
N LEU A 15 19.26 1.98 43.89
CA LEU A 15 18.27 0.99 43.43
C LEU A 15 17.30 1.49 42.34
N SER A 16 17.66 2.53 41.59
CA SER A 16 16.81 3.06 40.51
C SER A 16 17.35 2.81 39.10
N PHE A 17 18.59 2.32 38.96
CA PHE A 17 19.20 2.07 37.64
C PHE A 17 19.01 0.65 37.09
N ALA A 18 18.37 -0.26 37.84
CA ALA A 18 18.14 -1.64 37.41
C ALA A 18 16.74 -1.90 36.81
N LEU A 19 15.90 -0.86 36.62
CA LEU A 19 14.52 -0.98 36.14
C LEU A 19 14.26 -0.29 34.78
N VAL A 20 15.31 0.03 34.03
CA VAL A 20 15.19 0.59 32.65
C VAL A 20 15.82 -0.33 31.58
N ARG A 21 16.12 -1.59 31.93
CA ARG A 21 16.61 -2.62 30.98
C ARG A 21 15.51 -3.57 30.48
N GLY A 22 14.27 -3.08 30.44
CA GLY A 22 13.12 -3.80 29.90
C GLY A 22 12.51 -3.17 28.66
N LEU A 23 13.12 -2.12 28.09
CA LEU A 23 12.64 -1.56 26.83
C LEU A 23 12.98 -2.57 25.73
N ARG A 24 11.95 -3.33 25.35
CA ARG A 24 12.00 -4.26 24.22
C ARG A 24 12.44 -3.49 22.98
N LEU A 25 13.69 -3.69 22.58
CA LEU A 25 14.10 -3.53 21.19
C LEU A 25 13.71 -4.82 20.46
N ALA A 26 12.41 -5.00 20.21
CA ALA A 26 11.92 -6.05 19.34
C ALA A 26 10.53 -5.71 18.76
N ASP A 27 10.35 -4.45 18.37
CA ASP A 27 9.43 -4.10 17.28
C ASP A 27 10.29 -3.68 16.08
N ALA A 28 11.32 -4.49 15.79
CA ALA A 28 11.97 -4.42 14.50
C ALA A 28 10.96 -4.93 13.47
N ASP A 29 10.28 -3.97 12.82
CA ASP A 29 10.01 -3.99 11.39
C ASP A 29 9.60 -5.35 10.81
N VAL A 30 8.59 -6.01 11.37
CA VAL A 30 7.89 -7.04 10.58
C VAL A 30 7.14 -6.26 9.52
N PRO A 31 7.62 -6.26 8.26
CA PRO A 31 6.98 -5.43 7.28
C PRO A 31 5.60 -6.06 7.02
N PRO A 32 4.58 -5.23 6.81
CA PRO A 32 3.20 -5.70 6.77
C PRO A 32 3.03 -6.80 5.73
N ALA A 33 2.14 -7.77 5.99
CA ALA A 33 1.97 -8.95 5.15
C ALA A 33 1.96 -8.59 3.65
N GLY A 34 2.85 -9.22 2.87
CA GLY A 34 3.05 -8.96 1.44
C GLY A 34 4.15 -7.96 1.09
N TYR A 35 4.77 -7.28 2.06
CA TYR A 35 5.92 -6.41 1.80
C TYR A 35 7.14 -7.21 1.33
N GLY A 36 7.74 -6.80 0.20
CA GLY A 36 8.92 -7.44 -0.38
C GLY A 36 8.74 -8.87 -0.91
N GLN A 37 7.53 -9.44 -0.86
CA GLN A 37 7.23 -10.77 -1.42
C GLN A 37 6.63 -10.63 -2.81
N PRO A 38 7.09 -11.37 -3.84
CA PRO A 38 6.42 -11.41 -5.15
C PRO A 38 4.93 -11.75 -4.99
N SER A 39 4.05 -11.01 -5.69
CA SER A 39 2.58 -11.11 -5.54
C SER A 39 2.05 -10.80 -4.12
N GLY A 40 2.89 -10.24 -3.25
CA GLY A 40 2.55 -9.85 -1.90
C GLY A 40 1.67 -8.60 -1.87
N GLU A 41 0.38 -8.80 -1.65
CA GLU A 41 -0.58 -7.70 -1.60
C GLU A 41 -0.55 -6.98 -0.25
N PHE A 42 0.10 -5.82 -0.20
CA PHE A 42 -0.02 -4.93 0.96
C PHE A 42 -1.47 -4.46 1.12
N ASP A 43 -2.00 -4.66 2.33
CA ASP A 43 -3.35 -4.36 2.83
C ASP A 43 -4.38 -3.98 1.75
N ILE A 44 -5.16 -4.98 1.33
CA ILE A 44 -6.23 -4.82 0.33
C ILE A 44 -7.38 -3.92 0.81
N THR A 45 -7.50 -3.66 2.11
CA THR A 45 -8.62 -2.91 2.70
C THR A 45 -8.43 -1.40 2.59
N LEU A 46 -7.20 -0.91 2.40
CA LEU A 46 -6.89 0.50 2.19
C LEU A 46 -7.28 0.96 0.79
N SER A 47 -8.16 1.97 0.69
CA SER A 47 -8.57 2.54 -0.61
C SER A 47 -7.54 3.56 -1.06
N ARG A 48 -7.14 3.49 -2.33
CA ARG A 48 -6.19 4.44 -2.95
C ARG A 48 -6.84 5.80 -3.27
N VAL A 49 -8.16 5.89 -3.19
CA VAL A 49 -8.90 7.13 -3.38
C VAL A 49 -8.90 7.93 -2.06
N PRO A 50 -8.55 9.23 -2.07
CA PRO A 50 -8.67 10.13 -0.93
C PRO A 50 -10.08 10.12 -0.33
N VAL A 51 -10.18 10.26 0.99
CA VAL A 51 -11.46 10.18 1.72
C VAL A 51 -12.52 11.11 1.11
N SER A 52 -12.13 12.33 0.73
CA SER A 52 -12.97 13.35 0.11
C SER A 52 -13.58 12.94 -1.24
N GLU A 53 -12.94 12.02 -1.97
CA GLU A 53 -13.33 11.64 -3.33
C GLU A 53 -13.94 10.23 -3.43
N ARG A 54 -13.85 9.43 -2.36
CA ARG A 54 -14.29 8.02 -2.35
C ARG A 54 -15.75 7.83 -2.76
N ALA A 55 -16.64 8.71 -2.31
CA ALA A 55 -18.06 8.59 -2.65
C ALA A 55 -18.27 8.74 -4.17
N THR A 56 -17.67 9.77 -4.77
CA THR A 56 -17.72 10.03 -6.21
C THR A 56 -17.05 8.91 -7.00
N ALA A 57 -15.86 8.49 -6.61
CA ALA A 57 -15.14 7.40 -7.29
C ALA A 57 -15.92 6.09 -7.25
N LYS A 58 -16.56 5.75 -6.12
CA LYS A 58 -17.38 4.54 -6.02
C LYS A 58 -18.62 4.57 -6.90
N ALA A 59 -19.20 5.76 -7.12
CA ALA A 59 -20.37 5.95 -7.96
C ALA A 59 -20.05 5.88 -9.46
N LEU A 60 -18.78 6.11 -9.85
CA LEU A 60 -18.35 6.06 -11.24
C LEU A 60 -18.50 4.64 -11.81
N LYS A 61 -19.06 4.55 -13.02
CA LYS A 61 -19.19 3.30 -13.78
C LYS A 61 -18.34 3.37 -15.04
N PRO A 62 -17.76 2.25 -15.50
CA PRO A 62 -17.12 2.19 -16.80
C PRO A 62 -18.12 2.65 -17.88
N PRO A 63 -17.72 3.54 -18.80
CA PRO A 63 -18.62 4.07 -19.83
C PRO A 63 -18.96 3.02 -20.90
N PHE A 64 -18.16 1.96 -21.00
CA PHE A 64 -18.33 0.87 -21.97
C PHE A 64 -18.73 -0.43 -21.29
N GLN A 65 -19.60 -1.19 -21.96
CA GLN A 65 -19.93 -2.55 -21.56
C GLN A 65 -18.75 -3.49 -21.88
N PRO A 66 -18.51 -4.55 -21.09
CA PRO A 66 -17.41 -5.48 -21.31
C PRO A 66 -17.73 -6.47 -22.44
N THR A 67 -17.91 -5.97 -23.67
CA THR A 67 -18.07 -6.81 -24.86
C THR A 67 -16.72 -7.45 -25.23
N PRO A 68 -16.70 -8.54 -26.02
CA PRO A 68 -15.45 -9.14 -26.48
C PRO A 68 -14.48 -8.14 -27.14
N GLU A 69 -15.01 -7.17 -27.89
CA GLU A 69 -14.25 -6.13 -28.57
C GLU A 69 -13.59 -5.17 -27.55
N ILE A 70 -14.36 -4.68 -26.57
CA ILE A 70 -13.85 -3.80 -25.50
C ILE A 70 -12.81 -4.53 -24.64
N LEU A 71 -13.02 -5.82 -24.37
CA LEU A 71 -12.06 -6.63 -23.62
C LEU A 71 -10.76 -6.86 -24.42
N ALA A 72 -10.86 -7.07 -25.74
CA ALA A 72 -9.70 -7.21 -26.62
C ALA A 72 -8.88 -5.91 -26.69
N GLU A 73 -9.56 -4.77 -26.80
CA GLU A 73 -8.92 -3.46 -26.77
C GLU A 73 -8.24 -3.20 -25.41
N GLY A 74 -8.95 -3.42 -24.30
CA GLY A 74 -8.40 -3.29 -22.96
C GLY A 74 -7.16 -4.18 -22.74
N LYS A 75 -7.17 -5.40 -23.27
CA LYS A 75 -6.01 -6.31 -23.25
C LYS A 75 -4.83 -5.75 -24.06
N ALA A 76 -5.08 -5.20 -25.26
CA ALA A 76 -4.04 -4.59 -26.08
C ALA A 76 -3.40 -3.37 -25.40
N ILE A 77 -4.20 -2.57 -24.68
CA ILE A 77 -3.69 -1.45 -23.87
C ILE A 77 -2.83 -1.98 -22.73
N PHE A 78 -3.35 -2.94 -21.96
CA PHE A 78 -2.68 -3.48 -20.77
C PHE A 78 -1.33 -4.15 -21.08
N LEU A 79 -1.25 -4.90 -22.19
CA LEU A 79 -0.05 -5.60 -22.65
C LEU A 79 0.84 -4.77 -23.59
N GLY A 80 0.33 -3.66 -24.11
CA GLY A 80 1.00 -2.82 -25.11
C GLY A 80 1.29 -1.43 -24.58
N LYS A 81 0.61 -0.42 -25.16
CA LYS A 81 0.90 1.01 -24.96
C LYS A 81 0.83 1.47 -23.49
N GLY A 82 -0.04 0.85 -22.68
CA GLY A 82 -0.14 1.17 -21.27
C GLY A 82 1.01 0.61 -20.43
N THR A 83 1.75 -0.38 -20.94
CA THR A 83 2.86 -1.08 -20.25
C THR A 83 2.51 -1.62 -18.86
N CYS A 84 1.22 -1.77 -18.55
CA CYS A 84 0.70 -2.16 -17.24
C CYS A 84 1.28 -3.49 -16.77
N PHE A 85 1.45 -4.42 -17.72
CA PHE A 85 1.99 -5.76 -17.51
C PHE A 85 3.42 -5.76 -16.93
N GLN A 86 4.21 -4.71 -17.14
CA GLN A 86 5.59 -4.66 -16.63
C GLN A 86 5.62 -4.72 -15.10
N CYS A 87 4.63 -4.11 -14.45
CA CYS A 87 4.45 -4.13 -13.00
C CYS A 87 3.40 -5.17 -12.58
N HIS A 88 2.23 -5.16 -13.23
CA HIS A 88 1.12 -6.02 -12.82
C HIS A 88 1.18 -7.46 -13.35
N GLY A 89 2.15 -7.79 -14.21
CA GLY A 89 2.26 -9.09 -14.86
C GLY A 89 1.27 -9.26 -16.03
N PRO A 90 1.53 -10.16 -17.00
CA PRO A 90 0.67 -10.36 -18.16
C PRO A 90 -0.73 -10.89 -17.80
N GLU A 91 -0.85 -11.56 -16.65
CA GLU A 91 -2.12 -12.07 -16.12
C GLU A 91 -2.70 -11.16 -15.02
N GLY A 92 -2.09 -10.00 -14.74
CA GLY A 92 -2.58 -9.05 -13.73
C GLY A 92 -2.37 -9.51 -12.29
N LYS A 93 -1.44 -10.42 -12.02
CA LYS A 93 -1.18 -11.01 -10.69
C LYS A 93 -0.28 -10.17 -9.78
N GLY A 94 0.19 -9.00 -10.24
CA GLY A 94 1.12 -8.16 -9.49
C GLY A 94 2.55 -8.71 -9.47
N ASP A 95 2.89 -9.58 -10.42
CA ASP A 95 4.15 -10.34 -10.51
C ASP A 95 4.98 -9.99 -11.75
N GLY A 96 4.75 -8.80 -12.33
CA GLY A 96 5.50 -8.32 -13.49
C GLY A 96 7.00 -8.18 -13.20
N GLY A 97 7.82 -8.14 -14.26
CA GLY A 97 9.27 -8.07 -14.13
C GLY A 97 9.76 -6.91 -13.25
N ALA A 98 9.11 -5.74 -13.34
CA ALA A 98 9.42 -4.57 -12.53
C ALA A 98 8.94 -4.69 -11.08
N ALA A 99 7.99 -5.59 -10.78
CA ALA A 99 7.46 -5.77 -9.43
C ALA A 99 8.57 -6.17 -8.42
N LYS A 100 9.55 -6.97 -8.87
CA LYS A 100 10.66 -7.49 -8.05
C LYS A 100 11.54 -6.41 -7.39
N ILE A 101 11.57 -5.20 -7.95
CA ILE A 101 12.40 -4.10 -7.44
C ILE A 101 11.58 -3.03 -6.71
N LEU A 102 10.26 -3.22 -6.59
CA LEU A 102 9.38 -2.28 -5.90
C LEU A 102 9.25 -2.64 -4.42
N PRO A 103 9.27 -1.65 -3.50
CA PRO A 103 9.21 -1.89 -2.06
C PRO A 103 7.88 -2.52 -1.62
N ILE A 104 6.80 -2.22 -2.34
CA ILE A 104 5.49 -2.83 -2.20
C ILE A 104 5.17 -3.46 -3.56
N GLN A 105 4.45 -4.58 -3.61
CA GLN A 105 4.10 -5.12 -4.93
C GLN A 105 2.88 -4.42 -5.53
N PRO A 106 2.78 -4.36 -6.87
CA PRO A 106 1.58 -3.93 -7.56
C PRO A 106 0.37 -4.82 -7.21
N ARG A 107 -0.83 -4.27 -7.39
CA ARG A 107 -2.08 -4.96 -7.06
C ARG A 107 -2.24 -6.24 -7.90
N ASN A 108 -2.66 -7.32 -7.26
CA ASN A 108 -3.15 -8.53 -7.91
C ASN A 108 -4.65 -8.39 -8.24
N PHE A 109 -4.97 -8.20 -9.51
CA PHE A 109 -6.35 -8.04 -10.00
C PHE A 109 -7.11 -9.38 -10.05
N THR A 110 -6.43 -10.52 -9.91
CA THR A 110 -7.07 -11.83 -9.83
C THR A 110 -7.48 -12.20 -8.39
N ASN A 111 -7.19 -11.36 -7.40
CA ASN A 111 -7.57 -11.63 -6.01
C ASN A 111 -9.09 -11.42 -5.79
N PRO A 112 -9.86 -12.48 -5.48
CA PRO A 112 -11.31 -12.35 -5.27
C PRO A 112 -11.67 -11.51 -4.04
N LYS A 113 -10.80 -11.42 -3.03
CA LYS A 113 -11.02 -10.56 -1.86
C LYS A 113 -10.91 -9.09 -2.24
N PHE A 114 -9.90 -8.73 -3.05
CA PHE A 114 -9.75 -7.37 -3.57
C PHE A 114 -10.95 -6.97 -4.46
N ASN A 115 -11.36 -7.85 -5.37
CA ASN A 115 -12.49 -7.61 -6.28
C ASN A 115 -13.84 -7.43 -5.55
N LYS A 116 -13.97 -7.95 -4.32
CA LYS A 116 -15.14 -7.69 -3.46
C LYS A 116 -15.08 -6.34 -2.74
N LEU A 117 -13.87 -5.79 -2.55
CA LEU A 117 -13.64 -4.56 -1.77
C LEU A 117 -13.61 -3.30 -2.64
N ARG A 118 -13.33 -3.41 -3.94
CA ARG A 118 -13.15 -2.27 -4.84
C ARG A 118 -14.13 -2.28 -5.98
N THR A 119 -14.64 -1.09 -6.31
CA THR A 119 -15.50 -0.91 -7.47
C THR A 119 -14.68 -0.58 -8.73
N PRO A 120 -15.23 -0.82 -9.93
CA PRO A 120 -14.61 -0.36 -11.17
C PRO A 120 -14.34 1.15 -11.20
N GLY A 121 -15.21 1.96 -10.58
CA GLY A 121 -15.01 3.40 -10.49
C GLY A 121 -13.80 3.80 -9.65
N GLU A 122 -13.56 3.13 -8.52
CA GLU A 122 -12.32 3.35 -7.74
C GLU A 122 -11.07 2.96 -8.54
N MET A 123 -11.13 1.89 -9.35
CA MET A 123 -10.02 1.50 -10.21
C MET A 123 -9.78 2.52 -11.34
N LEU A 124 -10.84 3.04 -11.95
CA LEU A 124 -10.75 4.10 -12.95
C LEU A 124 -10.17 5.40 -12.38
N TRP A 125 -10.54 5.75 -11.14
CA TRP A 125 -9.93 6.89 -10.44
C TRP A 125 -8.42 6.71 -10.32
N VAL A 126 -7.94 5.51 -9.99
CA VAL A 126 -6.50 5.20 -9.88
C VAL A 126 -5.80 5.26 -11.25
N LEU A 127 -6.46 4.88 -12.34
CA LEU A 127 -5.89 5.04 -13.69
C LEU A 127 -5.70 6.52 -14.07
N LYS A 128 -6.66 7.38 -13.70
CA LYS A 128 -6.64 8.82 -13.98
C LYS A 128 -5.66 9.58 -13.09
N ASN A 129 -5.62 9.27 -11.80
CA ASN A 129 -4.87 10.05 -10.80
C ASN A 129 -3.57 9.37 -10.34
N GLY A 130 -3.36 8.13 -10.76
CA GLY A 130 -2.30 7.29 -10.25
C GLY A 130 -2.60 6.73 -8.87
N SER A 131 -1.61 6.04 -8.32
CA SER A 131 -1.56 5.54 -6.96
C SER A 131 -0.28 6.11 -6.36
N LEU A 132 -0.35 7.30 -5.80
CA LEU A 132 0.81 7.94 -5.17
C LEU A 132 1.06 7.27 -3.82
N GLY A 133 1.87 6.20 -3.82
CA GLY A 133 2.53 5.71 -2.60
C GLY A 133 3.52 6.71 -1.99
N GLN A 134 3.56 7.95 -2.50
CA GLN A 134 4.47 9.03 -2.12
C GLN A 134 3.86 10.06 -1.18
N THR A 135 2.54 10.08 -0.95
CA THR A 135 1.91 11.07 -0.06
C THR A 135 2.08 10.76 1.43
N GLY A 136 2.72 9.63 1.78
CA GLY A 136 2.94 9.19 3.17
C GLY A 136 1.67 8.74 3.90
N GLN A 137 0.48 8.90 3.31
CA GLN A 137 -0.79 8.55 3.93
C GLN A 137 -1.18 7.08 3.72
N ILE A 138 -0.78 6.50 2.58
CA ILE A 138 -0.99 5.07 2.27
C ILE A 138 0.31 4.53 1.65
N PRO A 139 0.99 3.57 2.31
CA PRO A 139 2.13 2.91 1.70
C PRO A 139 1.73 2.25 0.37
N GLY A 140 2.50 2.50 -0.69
CA GLY A 140 2.27 1.88 -1.99
C GLY A 140 3.41 2.07 -2.97
N THR A 141 3.30 1.41 -4.12
CA THR A 141 4.09 1.75 -5.30
C THR A 141 3.50 2.99 -5.95
N GLY A 142 4.34 3.96 -6.29
CA GLY A 142 3.95 5.08 -7.15
C GLY A 142 3.51 4.55 -8.51
N MET A 143 2.20 4.48 -8.77
CA MET A 143 1.68 4.35 -10.12
C MET A 143 1.39 5.76 -10.60
N LEU A 144 2.01 6.16 -11.70
CA LEU A 144 1.74 7.47 -12.29
C LEU A 144 0.35 7.48 -12.96
N PRO A 145 -0.29 8.65 -13.12
CA PRO A 145 -1.39 8.82 -14.06
C PRO A 145 -1.00 8.28 -15.44
N VAL A 146 -1.82 7.38 -15.98
CA VAL A 146 -1.56 6.70 -17.26
C VAL A 146 -2.52 7.11 -18.37
N VAL A 147 -3.71 7.60 -18.03
CA VAL A 147 -4.73 8.01 -19.03
C VAL A 147 -4.13 9.10 -19.91
N ASP A 148 -3.77 10.25 -19.35
CA ASP A 148 -3.27 11.40 -20.13
C ASP A 148 -1.89 11.19 -20.79
N ARG A 149 -1.18 10.10 -20.48
CA ARG A 149 0.19 9.84 -20.98
C ARG A 149 0.27 8.79 -22.09
N PHE A 150 -0.65 7.84 -22.10
CA PHE A 150 -0.55 6.66 -22.97
C PHE A 150 -1.87 6.31 -23.66
N ILE A 151 -2.97 6.98 -23.31
CA ILE A 151 -4.31 6.72 -23.85
C ILE A 151 -4.94 8.07 -24.18
N ASP A 152 -5.01 8.42 -25.46
CA ASP A 152 -5.77 9.60 -25.89
C ASP A 152 -7.25 9.38 -25.54
N GLU A 153 -7.86 10.33 -24.83
CA GLU A 153 -9.30 10.35 -24.50
C GLU A 153 -10.17 10.73 -25.70
#